data_AF-A0A5D2LDZ1-F1
#
_entry.id   AF-A0A5D2LDZ1-F1
#
_cell.length_a   1.000
_cell.length_b   1.000
_cell.length_c   1.000
_cell.angle_alpha   90.00
_cell.angle_beta   90.00
_cell.angle_gamma   90.00
#
_symmetry.space_group_name_H-M   'P 1'
#
loop_
_entity.id
_entity.type
_entity.pdbx_description
1 polymer ?
#
loop_
_entity_poly.entity_id
_entity_poly.type
_entity_poly.pdbx_seq_one_letter_code
_entity_poly.pdbx_strand_id
1 'polypeptide(L)'
;MARQSFRDNRFHKKHSSDLLMRIQFAEEKQSVTNLPQTKLEEFEDVKEEAIMTTLHSALDYYSTIQADDGHWPGDYGGLMFLLPGLNRDGGWGLHIEGPSTMFGTVLNYVSLRLLGEGAEGGERAIEKARKWILEHGSF
;
A
#
# COMPACT_ATOMS: atom_id res chain seq x y z
N MET A 1 19.24 -15.26 5.87
CA MET A 1 18.40 -14.57 6.86
C MET A 1 17.28 -13.74 6.23
N ALA A 2 17.54 -12.84 5.26
CA ALA A 2 16.49 -12.00 4.66
C ALA A 2 15.39 -12.76 3.87
N ARG A 3 15.77 -13.71 3.00
CA ARG A 3 14.83 -14.49 2.17
C ARG A 3 13.80 -15.27 2.99
N GLN A 4 14.27 -15.93 4.05
CA GLN A 4 13.43 -16.71 4.95
C GLN A 4 12.46 -15.79 5.72
N SER A 5 12.98 -14.69 6.28
CA SER A 5 12.16 -13.68 6.95
C SER A 5 11.05 -13.13 6.07
N PHE A 6 11.36 -12.85 4.80
CA PHE A 6 10.38 -12.38 3.84
C PHE A 6 9.30 -13.45 3.58
N ARG A 7 9.71 -14.69 3.28
CA ARG A 7 8.81 -15.83 3.04
C ARG A 7 7.83 -16.08 4.19
N ASP A 8 8.31 -15.99 5.43
CA ASP A 8 7.51 -16.30 6.62
C ASP A 8 6.50 -15.19 6.95
N ASN A 9 6.78 -13.94 6.57
CA ASN A 9 6.01 -12.77 7.01
C ASN A 9 5.15 -12.11 5.92
N ARG A 10 5.37 -12.42 4.64
CA ARG A 10 4.77 -11.70 3.48
C ARG A 10 3.23 -11.62 3.44
N PHE A 11 2.52 -12.52 4.13
CA PHE A 11 1.04 -12.49 4.21
C PHE A 11 0.51 -11.85 5.50
N HIS A 12 1.37 -11.74 6.52
CA HIS A 12 1.02 -11.18 7.83
C HIS A 12 1.45 -9.71 7.94
N LYS A 13 2.52 -9.31 7.25
CA LYS A 13 3.01 -7.94 7.16
C LYS A 13 2.69 -7.39 5.77
N LYS A 14 1.55 -6.70 5.66
CA LYS A 14 1.21 -5.94 4.44
C LYS A 14 2.22 -4.80 4.25
N HIS A 15 2.60 -4.53 3.01
CA HIS A 15 3.63 -3.52 2.67
C HIS A 15 3.24 -2.07 2.99
N SER A 16 1.97 -1.80 3.32
CA SER A 16 1.59 -0.51 3.87
C SER A 16 2.12 -0.40 5.29
N SER A 17 3.34 0.12 5.40
CA SER A 17 4.06 0.28 6.67
C SER A 17 3.46 1.41 7.52
N ASP A 18 2.56 2.20 6.93
CA ASP A 18 1.88 3.30 7.59
C ASP A 18 0.84 2.88 8.61
N LEU A 19 0.10 1.78 8.40
CA LEU A 19 -0.99 1.45 9.31
C LEU A 19 -0.47 1.11 10.72
N LEU A 20 0.58 0.30 10.80
CA LEU A 20 1.19 -0.06 12.08
C LEU A 20 1.87 1.14 12.74
N MET A 21 2.54 1.98 11.94
CA MET A 21 3.12 3.24 12.40
C MET A 21 2.04 4.19 12.96
N ARG A 22 0.91 4.35 12.28
CA ARG A 22 -0.22 5.19 12.74
C ARG A 22 -0.82 4.67 14.03
N ILE A 23 -0.98 3.35 14.19
CA ILE A 23 -1.45 2.73 15.44
C ILE A 23 -0.47 3.02 16.58
N GLN A 24 0.83 2.84 16.35
CA GLN A 24 1.87 3.14 17.35
C GLN A 24 1.82 4.60 17.80
N PHE A 25 1.79 5.55 16.86
CA PHE A 25 1.71 6.99 17.20
C PHE A 25 0.43 7.35 17.95
N ALA A 26 -0.71 6.73 17.60
CA ALA A 26 -1.97 6.95 18.30
C ALA A 26 -1.91 6.46 19.76
N GLU A 27 -1.29 5.30 20.01
CA GLU A 27 -1.08 4.76 21.36
C GLU A 27 -0.11 5.62 22.18
N GLU A 28 1.03 6.01 21.61
CA GLU A 28 2.06 6.82 22.28
C GLU A 28 1.53 8.19 22.71
N LYS A 29 0.70 8.82 21.87
CA LYS A 29 0.14 10.15 22.15
C LYS A 29 -1.13 10.12 22.99
N GLN A 30 -1.61 8.94 23.41
CA GLN A 30 -2.89 8.75 24.12
C GLN A 30 -4.04 9.51 23.43
N SER A 31 -4.01 9.53 22.10
CA SER A 31 -4.98 10.30 21.33
C SER A 31 -6.33 9.60 21.34
N VAL A 32 -7.38 10.35 21.68
CA VAL A 32 -8.77 9.90 21.58
C VAL A 32 -9.16 9.85 20.10
N THR A 33 -9.02 8.69 19.46
CA THR A 33 -9.43 8.45 18.07
C THR A 33 -10.96 8.42 17.85
N ASN A 34 -11.76 8.87 18.83
CA ASN A 34 -13.21 8.99 18.71
C ASN A 34 -13.60 10.38 18.21
N LEU A 35 -13.14 10.73 17.00
CA LEU A 35 -13.62 11.94 16.33
C LEU A 35 -15.05 11.68 15.80
N PRO A 36 -15.99 12.60 16.03
CA PRO A 36 -17.36 12.44 15.54
C PRO A 36 -17.35 12.39 14.01
N GLN A 37 -17.87 11.29 13.44
CA GLN A 37 -18.04 11.15 12.00
C GLN A 37 -19.34 11.80 11.57
N THR A 38 -19.25 12.93 10.86
CA THR A 38 -20.40 13.54 10.20
C THR A 38 -20.67 12.82 8.89
N LYS A 39 -21.78 12.09 8.80
CA LYS A 39 -22.27 11.55 7.51
C LYS A 39 -22.88 12.69 6.71
N LEU A 40 -22.26 13.04 5.59
CA LEU A 40 -22.84 13.95 4.60
C LEU A 40 -23.58 13.11 3.57
N GLU A 41 -24.86 13.42 3.31
CA GLU A 41 -25.56 12.85 2.16
C GLU A 41 -25.08 13.55 0.89
N GLU A 42 -24.98 12.81 -0.23
CA GLU A 42 -24.67 13.42 -1.52
C GLU A 42 -25.77 14.43 -1.86
N PHE A 43 -25.39 15.64 -2.26
CA PHE A 43 -26.24 16.71 -2.82
C PHE A 43 -26.90 17.73 -1.88
N GLU A 44 -26.48 17.89 -0.61
CA GLU A 44 -26.84 19.10 0.18
C GLU A 44 -25.83 20.25 0.01
N ASP A 45 -26.33 21.49 0.04
CA ASP A 45 -25.49 22.68 0.18
C ASP A 45 -24.64 22.56 1.44
N VAL A 46 -23.31 22.52 1.27
CA VAL A 46 -22.38 22.30 2.37
C VAL A 46 -22.39 23.52 3.30
N LYS A 47 -22.88 23.32 4.53
CA LYS A 47 -22.91 24.38 5.56
C LYS A 47 -21.49 24.67 6.06
N GLU A 48 -21.19 25.95 6.32
CA GLU A 48 -19.90 26.40 6.87
C GLU A 48 -19.51 25.65 8.14
N GLU A 49 -20.47 25.42 9.03
CA GLU A 49 -20.29 24.65 10.27
C GLU A 49 -19.81 23.21 10.02
N ALA A 50 -20.34 22.55 8.98
CA ALA A 50 -19.93 21.21 8.60
C ALA A 50 -18.49 21.20 8.05
N ILE A 51 -18.12 22.22 7.28
CA ILE A 51 -16.74 22.41 6.78
C ILE A 51 -15.77 22.59 7.95
N MET A 52 -16.09 23.51 8.86
CA MET A 52 -15.23 23.80 10.02
C MET A 52 -15.05 22.57 10.91
N THR A 53 -16.15 21.85 11.20
CA THR A 53 -16.10 20.62 11.99
C THR A 53 -15.23 19.54 11.34
N THR A 54 -15.36 19.37 10.03
CA THR A 54 -14.58 18.39 9.26
C THR A 54 -13.10 18.76 9.21
N LEU A 55 -12.79 20.05 9.01
CA LEU A 55 -11.42 20.55 8.97
C LEU A 55 -10.74 20.41 10.32
N HIS A 56 -11.41 20.79 11.42
CA HIS A 56 -10.88 20.58 12.77
C HIS A 56 -10.63 19.10 13.05
N SER A 57 -11.57 18.23 12.70
CA SER A 57 -11.39 16.78 12.87
C SER A 57 -10.19 16.25 12.06
N ALA A 58 -9.99 16.75 10.84
CA ALA A 58 -8.83 16.36 10.02
C ALA A 58 -7.51 16.86 10.63
N LEU A 59 -7.45 18.11 11.09
CA LEU A 59 -6.27 18.68 11.73
C LEU A 59 -5.94 17.97 13.05
N ASP A 60 -6.97 17.69 13.86
CA ASP A 60 -6.83 16.92 15.09
C ASP A 60 -6.24 15.55 14.77
N TYR A 61 -6.81 14.81 13.81
CA TYR A 61 -6.25 13.53 13.36
C TYR A 61 -4.80 13.65 12.89
N TYR A 62 -4.47 14.61 12.02
CA TYR A 62 -3.10 14.76 11.50
C TYR A 62 -2.09 15.13 12.60
N SER A 63 -2.51 15.85 13.64
CA SER A 63 -1.64 16.14 14.79
C SER A 63 -1.23 14.86 15.53
N THR A 64 -2.09 13.83 15.55
CA THR A 64 -1.83 12.56 16.24
C THR A 64 -0.75 11.73 15.57
N ILE A 65 -0.50 11.93 14.27
CA ILE A 65 0.49 11.17 13.49
C ILE A 65 1.76 11.97 13.17
N GLN A 66 1.92 13.17 13.72
CA GLN A 66 3.16 13.94 13.62
C GLN A 66 4.26 13.28 14.49
N ALA A 67 5.48 13.13 13.99
CA ALA A 67 6.60 12.65 14.79
C ALA A 67 7.12 13.72 15.77
N ASP A 68 7.90 13.31 16.77
CA ASP A 68 8.42 14.19 17.84
C ASP A 68 9.35 15.31 17.34
N ASP A 69 10.01 15.11 16.20
CA ASP A 69 10.84 16.10 15.53
C ASP A 69 10.05 17.05 14.60
N GLY A 70 8.73 16.86 14.54
CA GLY A 70 7.79 17.68 13.76
C GLY A 70 7.51 17.20 12.34
N HIS A 71 8.12 16.12 11.83
CA HIS A 71 7.81 15.60 10.49
C HIS A 71 6.53 14.75 10.47
N TRP A 72 5.94 14.56 9.29
CA TRP A 72 4.84 13.60 9.08
C TRP A 72 5.35 12.39 8.31
N PRO A 73 5.56 11.26 8.97
CA PRO A 73 5.95 10.05 8.28
C PRO A 73 4.78 9.51 7.46
N GLY A 74 5.08 9.03 6.26
CA GLY A 74 4.10 8.45 5.36
C GLY A 74 4.79 7.57 4.33
N ASP A 75 4.04 6.58 3.85
CA ASP A 75 4.51 5.60 2.87
C ASP A 75 4.68 6.31 1.53
N TYR A 76 5.94 6.57 1.17
CA TYR A 76 6.30 7.09 -0.14
C TYR A 76 6.72 5.95 -1.09
N GLY A 77 5.94 4.86 -1.10
CA GLY A 77 6.13 3.75 -2.02
C GLY A 77 5.69 4.11 -3.45
N GLY A 78 6.63 4.53 -4.31
CA GLY A 78 6.36 4.78 -5.74
C GLY A 78 6.86 3.67 -6.68
N LEU A 79 8.04 3.12 -6.42
CA LEU A 79 8.68 2.05 -7.20
C LEU A 79 8.79 0.80 -6.32
N MET A 80 7.69 0.08 -6.12
CA MET A 80 7.69 -1.16 -5.34
C MET A 80 7.77 -2.39 -6.26
N PHE A 81 8.95 -3.00 -6.34
CA PHE A 81 9.18 -4.25 -7.12
C PHE A 81 8.86 -5.54 -6.36
N LEU A 82 8.14 -5.50 -5.23
CA LEU A 82 8.02 -6.68 -4.36
C LEU A 82 6.71 -6.72 -3.57
N LEU A 83 5.55 -6.79 -4.24
CA LEU A 83 4.37 -7.66 -3.90
C LEU A 83 2.97 -7.07 -3.85
N PRO A 84 2.71 -5.76 -3.68
CA PRO A 84 1.38 -5.23 -3.95
C PRO A 84 1.32 -4.66 -5.38
N GLY A 85 0.31 -5.05 -6.16
CA GLY A 85 0.08 -4.51 -7.50
C GLY A 85 0.11 -5.52 -8.64
N LEU A 86 -0.01 -6.82 -8.36
CA LEU A 86 -0.27 -7.79 -9.44
C LEU A 86 -1.61 -7.43 -10.09
N ASN A 87 -1.55 -7.03 -11.36
CA ASN A 87 -2.73 -6.71 -12.13
C ASN A 87 -3.55 -7.97 -12.38
N ARG A 88 -4.85 -7.80 -12.64
CA ARG A 88 -5.79 -8.93 -12.88
C ARG A 88 -5.36 -9.82 -14.05
N ASP A 89 -4.63 -9.25 -15.02
CA ASP A 89 -4.09 -9.96 -16.17
C ASP A 89 -2.85 -10.80 -15.85
N GLY A 90 -2.26 -10.63 -14.65
CA GLY A 90 -1.08 -11.37 -14.21
C GLY A 90 0.24 -10.62 -14.38
N GLY A 91 0.23 -9.37 -14.84
CA GLY A 91 1.44 -8.54 -14.98
C GLY A 91 1.60 -7.45 -13.91
N TRP A 92 2.65 -6.64 -14.07
CA TRP A 92 2.89 -5.41 -13.28
C TRP A 92 3.18 -4.22 -14.19
N GLY A 93 2.67 -3.06 -13.80
CA GLY A 93 2.99 -1.78 -14.43
C GLY A 93 4.29 -1.16 -13.94
N LEU A 94 4.57 0.06 -14.42
CA LEU A 94 5.70 0.89 -13.95
C LEU A 94 5.45 1.50 -12.57
N HIS A 95 4.19 1.63 -12.19
CA HIS A 95 3.70 2.11 -10.91
C HIS A 95 2.42 1.34 -10.54
N ILE A 96 1.96 1.48 -9.29
CA ILE A 96 0.88 0.66 -8.72
C ILE A 96 -0.48 0.79 -9.43
N GLU A 97 -0.71 1.90 -10.13
CA GLU A 97 -1.93 2.17 -10.90
C GLU A 97 -1.76 1.94 -12.41
N GLY A 98 -0.55 1.59 -12.84
CA GLY A 98 -0.21 1.46 -14.25
C GLY A 98 -0.67 0.13 -14.85
N PRO A 99 -0.97 0.11 -16.17
CA PRO A 99 -1.22 -1.15 -16.87
C PRO A 99 0.04 -2.01 -16.89
N SER A 100 -0.13 -3.32 -17.08
CA SER A 100 0.98 -4.27 -17.14
C SER A 100 1.95 -3.95 -18.29
N THR A 101 3.25 -3.97 -18.00
CA THR A 101 4.32 -3.73 -18.98
C THR A 101 5.33 -4.87 -18.94
N MET A 102 6.03 -5.12 -20.05
CA MET A 102 7.12 -6.09 -20.07
C MET A 102 8.20 -5.77 -19.05
N PHE A 103 8.62 -4.50 -18.95
CA PHE A 103 9.64 -4.08 -17.98
C PHE A 103 9.18 -4.33 -16.54
N GLY A 104 8.00 -3.82 -16.16
CA GLY A 104 7.46 -3.98 -14.80
C GLY A 104 7.25 -5.45 -14.43
N THR A 105 6.66 -6.24 -15.34
CA THR A 105 6.36 -7.65 -15.10
C THR A 105 7.61 -8.51 -14.99
N VAL A 106 8.58 -8.34 -15.90
CA VAL A 106 9.85 -9.09 -15.86
C VAL A 106 10.66 -8.72 -14.62
N LEU A 107 10.76 -7.43 -14.28
CA LEU A 107 11.51 -6.97 -13.11
C LEU A 107 10.93 -7.53 -11.81
N ASN A 108 9.60 -7.48 -11.64
CA ASN A 108 8.92 -8.06 -10.48
C ASN A 108 9.07 -9.60 -10.45
N TYR A 109 8.87 -10.27 -11.58
CA TYR A 109 9.05 -11.72 -11.68
C TYR A 109 10.45 -12.15 -11.24
N VAL A 110 11.50 -11.53 -11.80
CA VAL A 110 12.89 -11.85 -11.45
C VAL A 110 13.17 -11.55 -9.98
N SER A 111 12.70 -10.42 -9.46
CA SER A 111 12.89 -10.03 -8.05
C SER A 111 12.26 -11.07 -7.10
N LEU A 112 11.03 -11.51 -7.38
CA LEU A 112 10.36 -12.54 -6.59
C LEU A 112 11.08 -13.89 -6.68
N ARG A 113 11.57 -14.28 -7.86
CA ARG A 113 12.38 -15.49 -8.04
C ARG A 113 13.69 -15.42 -7.24
N LEU A 114 14.36 -14.26 -7.23
CA LEU A 114 15.57 -14.03 -6.45
C LEU A 114 15.31 -14.05 -4.94
N LEU A 115 14.12 -13.65 -4.48
CA LEU A 115 13.71 -13.79 -3.08
C LEU A 115 13.33 -15.22 -2.68
N GLY A 116 13.24 -16.14 -3.65
CA GLY A 116 12.93 -17.55 -3.41
C GLY A 116 11.45 -17.89 -3.48
N GLU A 117 10.63 -17.05 -4.11
CA GLU A 117 9.23 -17.39 -4.39
C GLU A 117 9.12 -18.54 -5.38
N GLY A 118 8.43 -19.60 -4.97
CA GLY A 118 8.14 -20.75 -5.83
C GLY A 118 7.01 -20.45 -6.83
N ALA A 119 6.80 -21.37 -7.78
CA ALA A 119 5.72 -21.25 -8.77
C ALA A 119 4.33 -21.09 -8.11
N GLU A 120 4.11 -21.77 -6.98
CA GLU A 120 2.87 -21.71 -6.20
C GLU A 120 2.93 -20.72 -5.02
N GLY A 121 3.97 -19.89 -4.93
CA GLY A 121 4.08 -18.85 -3.90
C GLY A 121 3.11 -17.69 -4.14
N GLY A 122 2.47 -17.18 -3.08
CA GLY A 122 1.54 -16.06 -3.18
C GLY A 122 0.19 -16.44 -3.80
N GLU A 123 -0.45 -15.50 -4.49
CA GLU A 123 -1.67 -15.72 -5.30
C GLU A 123 -1.35 -16.36 -6.67
N ARG A 124 -0.42 -17.31 -6.70
CA ARG A 124 0.20 -17.86 -7.93
C ARG A 124 0.82 -16.76 -8.81
N ALA A 125 1.42 -15.77 -8.15
CA ALA A 125 1.95 -14.57 -8.80
C ALA A 125 3.03 -14.92 -9.82
N ILE A 126 3.95 -15.84 -9.47
CA ILE A 126 5.02 -16.31 -10.36
C ILE A 126 4.47 -17.00 -11.62
N GLU A 127 3.43 -17.83 -11.47
CA GLU A 127 2.80 -18.54 -12.59
C GLU A 127 2.11 -17.56 -13.54
N LYS A 128 1.29 -16.65 -12.99
CA LYS A 128 0.56 -15.63 -13.76
C LYS A 128 1.52 -14.70 -14.50
N ALA A 129 2.55 -14.22 -13.81
CA ALA A 129 3.60 -13.38 -14.38
C ALA A 129 4.31 -14.07 -15.54
N ARG A 130 4.71 -15.34 -15.34
CA ARG A 130 5.40 -16.12 -16.37
C ARG A 130 4.49 -16.30 -17.60
N LYS A 131 3.22 -16.62 -17.38
CA LYS A 131 2.24 -16.74 -18.47
C LYS A 131 2.12 -15.42 -19.23
N TRP A 132 1.90 -14.32 -18.52
CA TRP A 132 1.78 -12.99 -19.11
C TRP A 132 3.02 -12.60 -19.94
N ILE A 133 4.24 -12.83 -19.41
CA ILE A 133 5.51 -12.58 -20.10
C ILE A 133 5.60 -13.39 -21.40
N LEU A 134 5.21 -14.67 -21.38
CA LEU A 134 5.26 -15.53 -22.56
C LEU A 134 4.23 -15.15 -23.62
N GLU A 135 3.09 -14.60 -23.21
CA GLU A 135 2.02 -14.15 -24.12
C GLU A 135 2.32 -12.78 -24.76
N HIS A 136 3.08 -11.92 -24.09
CA HIS A 136 3.33 -10.53 -24.52
C HIS A 136 4.77 -10.24 -24.94
N GLY A 137 5.69 -11.19 -24.72
CA GLY A 137 7.06 -11.10 -25.21
C GLY A 137 7.13 -11.31 -26.71
N SER A 138 7.70 -10.35 -27.43
CA SER A 138 8.20 -10.59 -28.78
C SER A 138 9.47 -11.43 -28.70
N PHE A 139 9.52 -12.54 -29.44
CA PHE A 139 10.77 -13.28 -29.68
C PHE A 139 11.77 -12.43 -30.45
#